data_AF-A0A7V9NNW6-F1
#
_entry.id   AF-A0A7V9NNW6-F1
#
_cell.length_a   1.000
_cell.length_b   1.000
_cell.length_c   1.000
_cell.angle_alpha   90.00
_cell.angle_beta   90.00
_cell.angle_gamma   90.00
#
_symmetry.space_group_name_H-M   'P 1'
#
loop_
_entity.id
_entity.type
_entity.pdbx_description
1 polymer ?
#
loop_
_entity_poly.entity_id
_entity_poly.type
_entity_poly.pdbx_seq_one_letter_code
_entity_poly.pdbx_strand_id
1 'polypeptide(L)'
;GLNALSPVGSQFLPLSFWYPTPNSWYFARGADNAPFRVQINSANSETIVSSGMQNGNGFEQKLYGQPFFITGSWDTVTTGNISVLTPKGLSAEEQKRANELAKIASDAKTFTTSLLGTAPDVPLHIVTVKRGAGFSSSGTIFIDESALRRQKIDSQTAMTIAEAVAKVWLGGTNNINGEGFGIIREGLARFVATQFIEKQYGSDIADVERLRQRTAYVAIASRDAPLTIVSPLDDYYYTAVANKGAMVWRLLAKKIGQDEFFNVLRTQMKNGNLDLSKLRGAFATQKELLDYSFDKITDINLFVGLPQASGAGTKVALRNIGSIEVTVSVAATTANGEKLIAQTTIPAKSLGEVNFKAANKIVRTEVDAEKIYPQTDYSDDIAPRESNESDAILMIKRAFDQQDFVKAEKNARMVLQNAPRFDDARSWLGRALLAQNKNKEAEKEFRVVLDEKLPTPRSLAWGNVGLGEIALKSNQNSQAAVFFNEAVKADAEYGATLNARLGRNKANTPGPVDESIKTFFAQYDKAAVSGRKAELDAMILSGETSRFAGGIAGQAQQWETKVVRVDNQDVNNVLVEVTLNIKLLNKNPESGTAVFRLSKVGNSWKLSAVEMFEVR
;
A
#
# COMPACT_ATOMS: atom_id res chain seq x y z
N GLY A 1 -1.28 4.25 -24.63
CA GLY A 1 -0.48 3.58 -25.67
C GLY A 1 0.93 4.10 -25.77
N LEU A 2 1.19 5.13 -26.57
CA LEU A 2 2.56 5.53 -26.96
C LEU A 2 3.50 5.95 -25.82
N ASN A 3 2.98 6.55 -24.74
CA ASN A 3 3.78 6.88 -23.54
C ASN A 3 4.27 5.64 -22.76
N ALA A 4 3.81 4.44 -23.11
CA ALA A 4 4.22 3.19 -22.50
C ALA A 4 5.35 2.48 -23.26
N LEU A 5 5.85 3.07 -24.35
CA LEU A 5 7.02 2.60 -25.09
C LEU A 5 8.25 3.36 -24.63
N SER A 6 9.31 2.64 -24.28
CA SER A 6 10.62 3.22 -23.99
C SER A 6 11.73 2.31 -24.48
N PRO A 7 12.91 2.84 -24.87
CA PRO A 7 14.08 2.05 -25.22
C PRO A 7 14.62 1.12 -24.11
N VAL A 8 14.13 1.26 -22.87
CA VAL A 8 14.55 0.45 -21.71
C VAL A 8 13.44 -0.48 -21.21
N GLY A 9 12.30 -0.52 -21.89
CA GLY A 9 11.17 -1.37 -21.57
C GLY A 9 9.83 -0.77 -21.97
N SER A 10 8.84 -1.63 -22.16
CA SER A 10 7.49 -1.23 -22.54
C SER A 10 6.43 -1.87 -21.66
N GLN A 11 5.32 -1.18 -21.39
CA GLN A 11 4.26 -1.69 -20.52
C GLN A 11 2.85 -1.52 -21.10
N PHE A 12 2.30 -2.60 -21.64
CA PHE A 12 0.95 -2.62 -22.22
C PHE A 12 -0.02 -3.31 -21.27
N LEU A 13 -0.43 -2.56 -20.23
CA LEU A 13 -1.48 -2.98 -19.32
C LEU A 13 -2.87 -2.75 -19.93
N PRO A 14 -3.93 -3.44 -19.46
CA PRO A 14 -5.27 -3.24 -20.00
C PRO A 14 -5.75 -1.79 -19.96
N LEU A 15 -5.32 -1.05 -18.93
CA LEU A 15 -5.62 0.38 -18.74
C LEU A 15 -5.05 1.29 -19.84
N SER A 16 -4.11 0.80 -20.66
CA SER A 16 -3.54 1.59 -21.76
C SER A 16 -4.34 1.52 -23.07
N PHE A 17 -5.50 0.83 -23.07
CA PHE A 17 -6.44 0.67 -24.20
C PHE A 17 -5.75 0.28 -25.52
N TRP A 18 -4.81 -0.65 -25.45
CA TRP A 18 -4.01 -1.07 -26.59
C TRP A 18 -4.66 -2.20 -27.40
N TYR A 19 -5.72 -2.80 -26.88
CA TYR A 19 -6.53 -3.80 -27.54
C TYR A 19 -8.02 -3.44 -27.41
N PRO A 20 -8.91 -3.93 -28.30
CA PRO A 20 -10.34 -3.68 -28.20
C PRO A 20 -10.93 -4.31 -26.94
N THR A 21 -11.56 -3.49 -26.09
CA THR A 21 -12.27 -3.92 -24.88
C THR A 21 -13.69 -3.38 -24.94
N PRO A 22 -14.71 -4.23 -25.22
CA PRO A 22 -16.11 -3.80 -25.23
C PRO A 22 -16.55 -3.27 -23.87
N ASN A 23 -16.21 -3.99 -22.79
CA ASN A 23 -16.28 -3.51 -21.42
C ASN A 23 -14.88 -3.27 -20.86
N SER A 24 -14.63 -2.03 -20.48
CA SER A 24 -13.39 -1.63 -19.82
C SER A 24 -13.44 -1.87 -18.31
N TRP A 25 -12.26 -1.87 -17.69
CA TRP A 25 -12.09 -1.96 -16.24
C TRP A 25 -12.82 -0.83 -15.48
N TYR A 26 -13.10 0.28 -16.15
CA TYR A 26 -13.72 1.47 -15.56
C TYR A 26 -15.23 1.38 -15.38
N PHE A 27 -15.89 0.30 -15.82
CA PHE A 27 -17.31 0.10 -15.57
C PHE A 27 -17.54 -0.56 -14.21
N ALA A 28 -18.64 -0.19 -13.53
CA ALA A 28 -19.05 -0.79 -12.26
C ALA A 28 -19.30 -2.31 -12.34
N ARG A 29 -19.54 -2.85 -13.55
CA ARG A 29 -19.69 -4.28 -13.82
C ARG A 29 -18.39 -5.04 -14.11
N GLY A 30 -17.27 -4.32 -14.16
CA GLY A 30 -15.96 -4.85 -14.46
C GLY A 30 -15.67 -4.98 -15.95
N ALA A 31 -14.43 -5.38 -16.24
CA ALA A 31 -13.97 -5.65 -17.60
C ALA A 31 -14.40 -7.04 -18.09
N ASP A 32 -14.41 -7.22 -19.41
CA ASP A 32 -14.51 -8.54 -20.01
C ASP A 32 -13.21 -9.33 -19.78
N ASN A 33 -13.33 -10.48 -19.12
CA ASN A 33 -12.22 -11.39 -18.88
C ASN A 33 -12.45 -12.69 -19.66
N ALA A 34 -11.38 -13.21 -20.27
CA ALA A 34 -11.41 -14.48 -20.99
C ALA A 34 -10.03 -15.15 -20.92
N PRO A 35 -9.95 -16.48 -21.11
CA PRO A 35 -8.71 -17.11 -21.54
C PRO A 35 -8.19 -16.43 -22.81
N PHE A 36 -6.88 -16.26 -22.92
CA PHE A 36 -6.29 -15.56 -24.04
C PHE A 36 -4.95 -16.17 -24.46
N ARG A 37 -4.58 -15.91 -25.70
CA ARG A 37 -3.24 -16.14 -26.20
C ARG A 37 -2.68 -14.83 -26.71
N VAL A 38 -1.49 -14.46 -26.26
CA VAL A 38 -0.76 -13.28 -26.74
C VAL A 38 0.55 -13.74 -27.36
N GLN A 39 0.83 -13.28 -28.58
CA GLN A 39 2.10 -13.50 -29.27
C GLN A 39 2.78 -12.14 -29.41
N ILE A 40 3.99 -11.98 -28.88
CA ILE A 40 4.72 -10.71 -28.91
C ILE A 40 6.02 -10.91 -29.67
N ASN A 41 6.15 -10.26 -30.83
CA ASN A 41 7.42 -10.18 -31.53
C ASN A 41 8.18 -8.97 -30.96
N SER A 42 9.07 -9.18 -29.99
CA SER A 42 9.88 -8.08 -29.47
C SER A 42 11.06 -7.79 -30.40
N ALA A 43 11.42 -6.51 -30.47
CA ALA A 43 12.72 -6.09 -30.95
C ALA A 43 13.73 -6.12 -29.78
N ASN A 44 15.02 -6.24 -30.09
CA ASN A 44 16.13 -5.91 -29.18
C ASN A 44 16.43 -6.85 -27.99
N SER A 45 16.08 -8.14 -28.09
CA SER A 45 16.48 -9.16 -27.09
C SER A 45 16.00 -8.86 -25.66
N GLU A 46 14.95 -8.06 -25.49
CA GLU A 46 14.30 -7.81 -24.21
C GLU A 46 13.55 -9.06 -23.71
N THR A 47 13.54 -9.26 -22.40
CA THR A 47 12.68 -10.25 -21.75
C THR A 47 11.23 -9.79 -21.88
N ILE A 48 10.38 -10.68 -22.37
CA ILE A 48 8.94 -10.44 -22.50
C ILE A 48 8.24 -11.15 -21.34
N VAL A 49 7.28 -10.48 -20.72
CA VAL A 49 6.45 -11.08 -19.67
C VAL A 49 4.99 -10.85 -19.97
N SER A 50 4.20 -11.92 -19.85
CA SER A 50 2.75 -11.91 -19.75
C SER A 50 2.34 -13.00 -18.76
N SER A 51 1.04 -13.16 -18.55
CA SER A 51 0.52 -14.26 -17.74
C SER A 51 0.31 -15.53 -18.56
N GLY A 52 0.36 -16.69 -17.90
CA GLY A 52 0.10 -17.98 -18.51
C GLY A 52 1.38 -18.76 -18.83
N MET A 53 1.24 -19.88 -19.52
CA MET A 53 2.39 -20.70 -19.93
C MET A 53 3.10 -20.05 -21.11
N GLN A 54 4.40 -19.84 -21.00
CA GLN A 54 5.22 -19.31 -22.08
C GLN A 54 5.65 -20.41 -23.05
N ASN A 55 5.51 -20.15 -24.36
CA ASN A 55 6.05 -20.98 -25.44
C ASN A 55 6.72 -20.07 -26.48
N GLY A 56 8.04 -19.97 -26.40
CA GLY A 56 8.82 -18.99 -27.15
C GLY A 56 8.35 -17.55 -26.84
N ASN A 57 7.88 -16.86 -27.87
CA ASN A 57 7.34 -15.50 -27.80
C ASN A 57 5.81 -15.45 -27.59
N GLY A 58 5.18 -16.61 -27.39
CA GLY A 58 3.76 -16.75 -27.12
C GLY A 58 3.46 -17.06 -25.66
N PHE A 59 2.33 -16.56 -25.16
CA PHE A 59 1.82 -16.82 -23.82
C PHE A 59 0.40 -17.35 -23.94
N GLU A 60 0.14 -18.52 -23.37
CA GLU A 60 -1.18 -19.14 -23.30
C GLU A 60 -1.72 -19.04 -21.87
N GLN A 61 -2.75 -18.22 -21.69
CA GLN A 61 -3.44 -18.03 -20.42
C GLN A 61 -4.79 -18.74 -20.45
N LYS A 62 -4.95 -19.74 -19.56
CA LYS A 62 -6.17 -20.54 -19.45
C LYS A 62 -7.18 -19.96 -18.44
N LEU A 63 -6.74 -19.10 -17.53
CA LEU A 63 -7.61 -18.39 -16.60
C LEU A 63 -8.29 -17.21 -17.26
N TYR A 64 -9.41 -16.77 -16.68
CA TYR A 64 -10.02 -15.49 -17.00
C TYR A 64 -9.05 -14.36 -16.68
N GLY A 65 -8.83 -13.48 -17.65
CA GLY A 65 -8.01 -12.29 -17.50
C GLY A 65 -8.14 -11.35 -18.68
N GLN A 66 -7.42 -10.23 -18.59
CA GLN A 66 -7.24 -9.31 -19.70
C GLN A 66 -5.83 -9.47 -20.27
N PRO A 67 -5.64 -9.45 -21.59
CA PRO A 67 -4.32 -9.52 -22.18
C PRO A 67 -3.49 -8.31 -21.75
N PHE A 68 -2.24 -8.59 -21.39
CA PHE A 68 -1.23 -7.58 -21.11
C PHE A 68 0.13 -8.14 -21.49
N PHE A 69 1.10 -7.26 -21.67
CA PHE A 69 2.49 -7.66 -21.69
C PHE A 69 3.40 -6.52 -21.26
N ILE A 70 4.59 -6.89 -20.82
CA ILE A 70 5.68 -5.95 -20.57
C ILE A 70 6.96 -6.47 -21.22
N THR A 71 7.86 -5.55 -21.54
CA THR A 71 9.20 -5.85 -22.00
C THR A 71 10.22 -5.09 -21.16
N GLY A 72 11.41 -5.65 -20.99
CA GLY A 72 12.47 -5.07 -20.18
C GLY A 72 13.62 -6.04 -19.96
N SER A 73 14.47 -5.73 -18.98
CA SER A 73 15.66 -6.53 -18.68
C SER A 73 15.61 -7.04 -17.25
N TRP A 74 15.36 -8.34 -17.10
CA TRP A 74 15.29 -8.99 -15.79
C TRP A 74 16.14 -10.26 -15.76
N ASP A 75 16.66 -10.56 -14.58
CA ASP A 75 17.08 -11.90 -14.18
C ASP A 75 15.93 -12.60 -13.46
N THR A 76 15.88 -13.92 -13.55
CA THR A 76 14.79 -14.72 -12.96
C THR A 76 15.29 -15.54 -11.78
N VAL A 77 14.66 -15.35 -10.63
CA VAL A 77 14.83 -16.17 -9.43
C VAL A 77 13.64 -17.12 -9.33
N THR A 78 13.88 -18.43 -9.41
CA THR A 78 12.81 -19.43 -9.35
C THR A 78 12.84 -20.18 -8.02
N THR A 79 11.71 -20.24 -7.33
CA THR A 79 11.51 -21.06 -6.13
C THR A 79 10.23 -21.90 -6.31
N GLY A 80 10.39 -23.20 -6.56
CA GLY A 80 9.28 -24.06 -6.97
C GLY A 80 8.65 -23.60 -8.28
N ASN A 81 7.32 -23.48 -8.31
CA ASN A 81 6.57 -23.01 -9.50
C ASN A 81 6.35 -21.47 -9.51
N ILE A 82 7.17 -20.73 -8.76
CA ILE A 82 7.08 -19.28 -8.62
C ILE A 82 8.36 -18.67 -9.15
N SER A 83 8.24 -17.74 -10.09
CA SER A 83 9.35 -16.99 -10.65
C SER A 83 9.27 -15.53 -10.22
N VAL A 84 10.37 -15.00 -9.73
CA VAL A 84 10.53 -13.58 -9.39
C VAL A 84 11.48 -12.98 -10.42
N LEU A 85 10.96 -12.11 -11.26
CA LEU A 85 11.71 -11.36 -12.26
C LEU A 85 12.21 -10.07 -11.62
N THR A 86 13.53 -9.93 -11.58
CA THR A 86 14.27 -8.93 -10.80
C THR A 86 15.22 -8.14 -11.69
N PRO A 87 15.56 -6.88 -11.36
CA PRO A 87 16.53 -6.13 -12.15
C PRO A 87 17.86 -6.87 -12.19
N LYS A 88 18.60 -6.74 -13.30
CA LYS A 88 19.85 -7.47 -13.47
C LYS A 88 20.93 -7.05 -12.48
N GLY A 89 21.71 -8.02 -12.02
CA GLY A 89 22.86 -7.77 -11.15
C GLY A 89 22.50 -7.48 -9.69
N LEU A 90 21.53 -8.24 -9.15
CA LEU A 90 21.16 -8.18 -7.74
C LEU A 90 22.37 -8.41 -6.82
N SER A 91 22.38 -7.67 -5.71
CA SER A 91 23.19 -7.99 -4.55
C SER A 91 22.67 -9.24 -3.82
N ALA A 92 23.49 -9.80 -2.92
CA ALA A 92 23.10 -10.96 -2.11
C ALA A 92 21.84 -10.70 -1.25
N GLU A 93 21.69 -9.49 -0.72
CA GLU A 93 20.50 -9.12 0.06
C GLU A 93 19.26 -8.99 -0.83
N GLU A 94 19.38 -8.42 -2.03
CA GLU A 94 18.25 -8.35 -2.96
C GLU A 94 17.84 -9.75 -3.46
N GLN A 95 18.81 -10.65 -3.69
CA GLN A 95 18.55 -12.04 -4.02
C GLN A 95 17.79 -12.75 -2.87
N LYS A 96 18.16 -12.47 -1.62
CA LYS A 96 17.44 -12.95 -0.44
C LYS A 96 16.01 -12.41 -0.41
N ARG A 97 15.78 -11.12 -0.69
CA ARG A 97 14.42 -10.56 -0.77
C ARG A 97 13.60 -11.20 -1.89
N ALA A 98 14.19 -11.44 -3.06
CA ALA A 98 13.52 -12.16 -4.14
C ALA A 98 13.02 -13.55 -3.70
N ASN A 99 13.85 -14.30 -2.97
CA ASN A 99 13.44 -15.61 -2.41
C ASN A 99 12.32 -15.47 -1.36
N GLU A 100 12.36 -14.46 -0.51
CA GLU A 100 11.30 -14.20 0.47
C GLU A 100 9.96 -13.83 -0.19
N LEU A 101 9.98 -13.04 -1.27
CA LEU A 101 8.79 -12.73 -2.07
C LEU A 101 8.18 -13.99 -2.67
N ALA A 102 9.01 -14.87 -3.24
CA ALA A 102 8.57 -16.16 -3.76
C ALA A 102 7.96 -17.02 -2.65
N LYS A 103 8.59 -17.05 -1.48
CA LYS A 103 8.08 -17.78 -0.31
C LYS A 103 6.70 -17.28 0.12
N ILE A 104 6.49 -15.97 0.21
CA ILE A 104 5.19 -15.40 0.59
C ILE A 104 4.11 -15.80 -0.41
N ALA A 105 4.39 -15.74 -1.71
CA ALA A 105 3.44 -16.19 -2.73
C ALA A 105 3.14 -17.70 -2.62
N SER A 106 4.14 -18.52 -2.28
CA SER A 106 3.96 -19.96 -2.05
C SER A 106 3.08 -20.25 -0.84
N ASP A 107 3.38 -19.60 0.30
CA ASP A 107 2.62 -19.73 1.53
C ASP A 107 1.17 -19.25 1.33
N ALA A 108 0.98 -18.11 0.63
CA ALA A 108 -0.34 -17.57 0.30
C ALA A 108 -1.12 -18.50 -0.64
N LYS A 109 -0.45 -19.14 -1.61
CA LYS A 109 -1.07 -20.12 -2.52
C LYS A 109 -1.56 -21.33 -1.73
N THR A 110 -0.73 -21.86 -0.82
CA THR A 110 -1.08 -22.97 0.05
C THR A 110 -2.27 -22.61 0.97
N PHE A 111 -2.21 -21.44 1.59
CA PHE A 111 -3.28 -20.95 2.46
C PHE A 111 -4.61 -20.79 1.69
N THR A 112 -4.57 -20.11 0.54
CA THR A 112 -5.77 -19.90 -0.29
C THR A 112 -6.35 -21.23 -0.77
N THR A 113 -5.49 -22.21 -1.09
CA THR A 113 -5.91 -23.57 -1.45
C THR A 113 -6.73 -24.22 -0.32
N SER A 114 -6.30 -24.05 0.94
CA SER A 114 -7.02 -24.62 2.08
C SER A 114 -8.43 -24.04 2.27
N LEU A 115 -8.63 -22.78 1.88
CA LEU A 115 -9.90 -22.07 2.01
C LEU A 115 -10.81 -22.29 0.79
N LEU A 116 -10.28 -22.10 -0.41
CA LEU A 116 -11.04 -22.00 -1.66
C LEU A 116 -11.01 -23.27 -2.52
N GLY A 117 -10.24 -24.28 -2.11
CA GLY A 117 -10.11 -25.55 -2.83
C GLY A 117 -8.92 -25.58 -3.79
N THR A 118 -8.89 -26.60 -4.66
CA THR A 118 -7.73 -26.96 -5.49
C THR A 118 -7.06 -25.77 -6.16
N ALA A 119 -5.73 -25.73 -6.04
CA ALA A 119 -4.93 -24.69 -6.67
C ALA A 119 -5.02 -24.75 -8.20
N PRO A 120 -5.21 -23.60 -8.87
CA PRO A 120 -5.12 -23.54 -10.32
C PRO A 120 -3.70 -23.89 -10.78
N ASP A 121 -3.62 -24.70 -11.83
CA ASP A 121 -2.36 -25.09 -12.47
C ASP A 121 -1.90 -24.00 -13.43
N VAL A 122 -1.45 -22.89 -12.84
CA VAL A 122 -0.80 -21.78 -13.56
C VAL A 122 0.51 -21.39 -12.87
N PRO A 123 1.52 -20.96 -13.66
CA PRO A 123 2.72 -20.37 -13.08
C PRO A 123 2.37 -19.07 -12.35
N LEU A 124 3.09 -18.81 -11.25
CA LEU A 124 3.04 -17.52 -10.59
C LEU A 124 4.31 -16.72 -10.92
N HIS A 125 4.11 -15.50 -11.39
CA HIS A 125 5.19 -14.57 -11.72
C HIS A 125 5.08 -13.33 -10.86
N ILE A 126 6.13 -13.01 -10.13
CA ILE A 126 6.29 -11.71 -9.48
C ILE A 126 7.27 -10.92 -10.33
N VAL A 127 6.85 -9.76 -10.84
CA VAL A 127 7.73 -8.87 -11.59
C VAL A 127 7.95 -7.61 -10.77
N THR A 128 9.21 -7.33 -10.45
CA THR A 128 9.58 -6.06 -9.85
C THR A 128 9.65 -4.99 -10.91
N VAL A 129 8.86 -3.94 -10.75
CA VAL A 129 8.71 -2.86 -11.71
C VAL A 129 8.75 -1.52 -10.98
N LYS A 130 9.18 -0.48 -11.69
CA LYS A 130 9.03 0.90 -11.21
C LYS A 130 7.62 1.45 -11.47
N ARG A 131 7.02 1.09 -12.61
CA ARG A 131 5.70 1.59 -13.05
C ARG A 131 4.68 0.46 -13.09
N GLY A 132 3.47 0.78 -12.63
CA GLY A 132 2.36 -0.20 -12.58
C GLY A 132 2.48 -1.23 -11.46
N ALA A 133 3.30 -0.97 -10.43
CA ALA A 133 3.27 -1.74 -9.19
C ALA A 133 1.84 -1.76 -8.61
N GLY A 134 1.45 -2.89 -8.02
CA GLY A 134 0.06 -3.14 -7.58
C GLY A 134 -0.85 -3.72 -8.67
N PHE A 135 -0.40 -3.78 -9.92
CA PHE A 135 -1.12 -4.54 -10.95
C PHE A 135 -1.01 -6.04 -10.70
N SER A 136 -2.10 -6.78 -10.89
CA SER A 136 -2.08 -8.24 -10.88
C SER A 136 -3.13 -8.79 -11.84
N SER A 137 -2.77 -9.81 -12.61
CA SER A 137 -3.71 -10.56 -13.43
C SER A 137 -3.26 -12.00 -13.62
N SER A 138 -4.18 -12.94 -13.40
CA SER A 138 -4.09 -14.34 -13.84
C SER A 138 -2.74 -15.02 -13.52
N GLY A 139 -2.22 -14.79 -12.31
CA GLY A 139 -0.97 -15.38 -11.82
C GLY A 139 0.28 -14.51 -11.99
N THR A 140 0.19 -13.33 -12.60
CA THR A 140 1.29 -12.35 -12.63
C THR A 140 1.01 -11.18 -11.70
N ILE A 141 2.02 -10.78 -10.93
CA ILE A 141 1.95 -9.78 -9.85
C ILE A 141 3.06 -8.76 -10.07
N PHE A 142 2.71 -7.48 -10.15
CA PHE A 142 3.67 -6.40 -10.24
C PHE A 142 3.87 -5.79 -8.86
N ILE A 143 5.12 -5.77 -8.40
CA ILE A 143 5.52 -5.17 -7.13
C ILE A 143 6.54 -4.08 -7.39
N ASP A 144 6.61 -3.11 -6.48
CA ASP A 144 7.61 -2.05 -6.57
C ASP A 144 9.03 -2.60 -6.43
N GLU A 145 9.95 -2.17 -7.31
CA GLU A 145 11.34 -2.63 -7.29
C GLU A 145 12.08 -2.35 -5.96
N SER A 146 11.69 -1.32 -5.22
CA SER A 146 12.28 -1.02 -3.91
C SER A 146 12.00 -2.11 -2.87
N ALA A 147 10.99 -2.97 -3.08
CA ALA A 147 10.74 -4.11 -2.21
C ALA A 147 11.95 -5.06 -2.11
N LEU A 148 12.80 -5.13 -3.14
CA LEU A 148 14.05 -5.91 -3.11
C LEU A 148 15.14 -5.24 -2.27
N ARG A 149 15.11 -3.91 -2.15
CA ARG A 149 16.16 -3.11 -1.48
C ARG A 149 15.86 -2.83 -0.01
N ARG A 150 14.62 -3.05 0.41
CA ARG A 150 14.18 -2.89 1.80
C ARG A 150 14.86 -3.91 2.73
N GLN A 151 15.07 -3.51 3.98
CA GLN A 151 15.66 -4.34 5.03
C GLN A 151 14.87 -5.62 5.32
N LYS A 152 13.57 -5.61 5.02
CA LYS A 152 12.64 -6.73 5.19
C LYS A 152 11.40 -6.54 4.32
N ILE A 153 10.60 -7.60 4.17
CA ILE A 153 9.29 -7.49 3.55
C ILE A 153 8.36 -6.68 4.44
N ASP A 154 7.69 -5.71 3.83
CA ASP A 154 6.72 -4.82 4.47
C ASP A 154 5.26 -5.29 4.27
N SER A 155 4.35 -4.69 5.02
CA SER A 155 2.92 -5.03 4.98
C SER A 155 2.25 -4.80 3.64
N GLN A 156 2.61 -3.73 2.93
CA GLN A 156 2.00 -3.41 1.65
C GLN A 156 2.38 -4.44 0.58
N THR A 157 3.65 -4.84 0.55
CA THR A 157 4.14 -5.89 -0.35
C THR A 157 3.51 -7.24 -0.03
N ALA A 158 3.47 -7.65 1.24
CA ALA A 158 2.85 -8.90 1.66
C ALA A 158 1.35 -8.95 1.34
N MET A 159 0.61 -7.88 1.63
CA MET A 159 -0.81 -7.75 1.29
C MET A 159 -1.04 -7.82 -0.22
N THR A 160 -0.24 -7.10 -1.01
CA THR A 160 -0.34 -7.09 -2.48
C THR A 160 -0.16 -8.50 -3.07
N ILE A 161 0.85 -9.24 -2.60
CA ILE A 161 1.08 -10.62 -3.04
C ILE A 161 -0.08 -11.52 -2.64
N ALA A 162 -0.52 -11.46 -1.38
CA ALA A 162 -1.59 -12.31 -0.88
C ALA A 162 -2.94 -12.05 -1.60
N GLU A 163 -3.29 -10.79 -1.84
CA GLU A 163 -4.47 -10.40 -2.62
C GLU A 163 -4.39 -10.91 -4.06
N ALA A 164 -3.25 -10.71 -4.72
CA ALA A 164 -3.05 -11.15 -6.10
C ALA A 164 -3.12 -12.67 -6.24
N VAL A 165 -2.60 -13.42 -5.26
CA VAL A 165 -2.74 -14.88 -5.20
C VAL A 165 -4.20 -15.27 -4.99
N ALA A 166 -4.95 -14.62 -4.09
CA ALA A 166 -6.38 -14.90 -3.90
C ALA A 166 -7.20 -14.66 -5.18
N LYS A 167 -6.86 -13.61 -5.96
CA LYS A 167 -7.49 -13.28 -7.25
C LYS A 167 -7.29 -14.35 -8.33
N VAL A 168 -6.32 -15.26 -8.18
CA VAL A 168 -6.19 -16.42 -9.09
C VAL A 168 -7.42 -17.33 -8.99
N TRP A 169 -8.04 -17.48 -7.81
CA TRP A 169 -9.33 -18.15 -7.66
C TRP A 169 -10.50 -17.20 -7.94
N LEU A 170 -10.43 -15.99 -7.37
CA LEU A 170 -11.48 -14.98 -7.39
C LEU A 170 -11.31 -14.04 -8.60
N GLY A 171 -11.70 -14.52 -9.78
CA GLY A 171 -11.59 -13.76 -11.04
C GLY A 171 -10.64 -14.39 -12.06
N GLY A 172 -9.82 -15.37 -11.64
CA GLY A 172 -8.97 -16.18 -12.51
C GLY A 172 -9.63 -17.50 -12.92
N THR A 173 -9.81 -18.44 -12.00
CA THR A 173 -10.49 -19.72 -12.29
C THR A 173 -11.99 -19.55 -12.40
N ASN A 174 -12.56 -18.67 -11.59
CA ASN A 174 -13.97 -18.31 -11.65
C ASN A 174 -14.10 -16.97 -12.34
N ASN A 175 -14.89 -16.92 -13.41
CA ASN A 175 -15.27 -15.67 -14.01
C ASN A 175 -16.14 -14.89 -13.01
N ILE A 176 -15.75 -13.64 -12.75
CA ILE A 176 -16.52 -12.70 -11.92
C ILE A 176 -16.96 -11.56 -12.81
N ASN A 177 -18.26 -11.38 -12.93
CA ASN A 177 -18.87 -10.36 -13.77
C ASN A 177 -20.16 -9.81 -13.12
N GLY A 178 -20.68 -8.73 -13.70
CA GLY A 178 -21.93 -8.11 -13.27
C GLY A 178 -21.76 -7.05 -12.19
N GLU A 179 -22.87 -6.48 -11.75
CA GLU A 179 -22.89 -5.42 -10.73
C GLU A 179 -22.23 -5.89 -9.44
N GLY A 180 -21.38 -5.03 -8.87
CA GLY A 180 -20.64 -5.35 -7.66
C GLY A 180 -19.52 -6.37 -7.86
N PHE A 181 -19.01 -6.60 -9.08
CA PHE A 181 -17.88 -7.51 -9.32
C PHE A 181 -16.68 -7.21 -8.39
N GLY A 182 -16.42 -5.92 -8.12
CA GLY A 182 -15.32 -5.47 -7.28
C GLY A 182 -15.47 -5.91 -5.82
N ILE A 183 -16.71 -6.06 -5.32
CA ILE A 183 -16.98 -6.55 -3.97
C ILE A 183 -16.37 -7.94 -3.77
N ILE A 184 -16.41 -8.78 -4.81
CA ILE A 184 -15.82 -10.12 -4.80
C ILE A 184 -14.33 -10.04 -5.17
N ARG A 185 -14.01 -9.49 -6.35
CA ARG A 185 -12.64 -9.51 -6.88
C ARG A 185 -11.64 -8.74 -6.02
N GLU A 186 -12.06 -7.64 -5.40
CA GLU A 186 -11.21 -6.79 -4.57
C GLU A 186 -11.52 -7.00 -3.08
N GLY A 187 -12.78 -6.87 -2.68
CA GLY A 187 -13.20 -6.99 -1.27
C GLY A 187 -12.97 -8.38 -0.66
N LEU A 188 -13.43 -9.44 -1.33
CA LEU A 188 -13.26 -10.81 -0.82
C LEU A 188 -11.79 -11.24 -0.89
N ALA A 189 -11.07 -10.82 -1.93
CA ALA A 189 -9.63 -11.06 -2.04
C ALA A 189 -8.84 -10.41 -0.89
N ARG A 190 -9.15 -9.15 -0.53
CA ARG A 190 -8.55 -8.47 0.63
C ARG A 190 -8.91 -9.12 1.96
N PHE A 191 -10.12 -9.64 2.11
CA PHE A 191 -10.50 -10.43 3.29
C PHE A 191 -9.64 -11.69 3.41
N VAL A 192 -9.53 -12.48 2.33
CA VAL A 192 -8.69 -13.70 2.30
C VAL A 192 -7.22 -13.37 2.57
N ALA A 193 -6.70 -12.30 1.96
CA ALA A 193 -5.33 -11.83 2.20
C ALA A 193 -5.10 -11.44 3.66
N THR A 194 -6.06 -10.76 4.30
CA THR A 194 -5.97 -10.40 5.73
C THR A 194 -5.98 -11.65 6.61
N GLN A 195 -6.73 -12.70 6.25
CA GLN A 195 -6.68 -13.99 6.94
C GLN A 195 -5.35 -14.72 6.76
N PHE A 196 -4.72 -14.59 5.58
CA PHE A 196 -3.35 -15.08 5.37
C PHE A 196 -2.35 -14.36 6.29
N ILE A 197 -2.43 -13.03 6.38
CA ILE A 197 -1.57 -12.24 7.27
C ILE A 197 -1.74 -12.69 8.73
N GLU A 198 -2.97 -12.92 9.18
CA GLU A 198 -3.26 -13.44 10.52
C GLU A 198 -2.61 -14.80 10.77
N LYS A 199 -2.75 -15.72 9.80
CA LYS A 199 -2.15 -17.07 9.89
C LYS A 199 -0.62 -17.02 9.91
N GLN A 200 -0.02 -16.17 9.10
CA GLN A 200 1.41 -16.14 8.87
C GLN A 200 2.17 -15.33 9.93
N TYR A 201 1.62 -14.20 10.38
CA TYR A 201 2.33 -13.22 11.21
C TYR A 201 1.73 -13.06 12.61
N GLY A 202 0.50 -13.51 12.83
CA GLY A 202 -0.25 -13.42 14.09
C GLY A 202 -1.46 -12.50 14.01
N SER A 203 -2.41 -12.70 14.93
CA SER A 203 -3.65 -11.91 15.01
C SER A 203 -3.38 -10.44 15.28
N ASP A 204 -2.38 -10.12 16.10
CA ASP A 204 -2.00 -8.75 16.43
C ASP A 204 -1.47 -7.97 15.22
N ILE A 205 -0.77 -8.62 14.29
CA ILE A 205 -0.37 -8.02 13.00
C ILE A 205 -1.59 -7.81 12.09
N ALA A 206 -2.47 -8.81 12.01
CA ALA A 206 -3.68 -8.68 11.21
C ALA A 206 -4.62 -7.59 11.74
N ASP A 207 -4.65 -7.36 13.05
CA ASP A 207 -5.42 -6.28 13.66
C ASP A 207 -4.87 -4.89 13.28
N VAL A 208 -3.55 -4.75 13.11
CA VAL A 208 -2.96 -3.53 12.54
C VAL A 208 -3.40 -3.34 11.09
N GLU A 209 -3.43 -4.39 10.25
CA GLU A 209 -3.94 -4.27 8.88
C GLU A 209 -5.42 -3.87 8.84
N ARG A 210 -6.25 -4.50 9.69
CA ARG A 210 -7.67 -4.13 9.81
C ARG A 210 -7.83 -2.68 10.28
N LEU A 211 -6.98 -2.20 11.19
CA LEU A 211 -6.97 -0.81 11.62
C LEU A 211 -6.64 0.14 10.46
N ARG A 212 -5.64 -0.19 9.62
CA ARG A 212 -5.32 0.61 8.42
C ARG A 212 -6.48 0.62 7.43
N GLN A 213 -7.11 -0.53 7.19
CA GLN A 213 -8.29 -0.63 6.31
C GLN A 213 -9.46 0.24 6.81
N ARG A 214 -9.75 0.19 8.12
CA ARG A 214 -10.79 1.03 8.75
C ARG A 214 -10.46 2.51 8.67
N THR A 215 -9.22 2.88 9.01
CA THR A 215 -8.77 4.29 8.99
C THR A 215 -8.83 4.87 7.58
N ALA A 216 -8.43 4.10 6.58
CA ALA A 216 -8.56 4.50 5.18
C ALA A 216 -10.04 4.65 4.77
N TYR A 217 -10.90 3.70 5.15
CA TYR A 217 -12.31 3.75 4.80
C TYR A 217 -13.08 4.90 5.48
N VAL A 218 -12.89 5.10 6.79
CA VAL A 218 -13.63 6.12 7.55
C VAL A 218 -13.38 7.53 6.99
N ALA A 219 -12.19 7.79 6.44
CA ALA A 219 -11.85 9.05 5.80
C ALA A 219 -12.71 9.39 4.56
N ILE A 220 -13.38 8.39 3.96
CA ILE A 220 -14.29 8.58 2.82
C ILE A 220 -15.73 8.15 3.11
N ALA A 221 -16.04 7.62 4.30
CA ALA A 221 -17.33 7.03 4.61
C ALA A 221 -18.51 8.02 4.42
N SER A 222 -18.30 9.31 4.70
CA SER A 222 -19.32 10.35 4.53
C SER A 222 -19.65 10.71 3.07
N ARG A 223 -18.79 10.30 2.13
CA ARG A 223 -18.96 10.51 0.68
C ARG A 223 -18.94 9.19 -0.10
N ASP A 224 -19.11 8.06 0.60
CA ASP A 224 -19.20 6.73 0.01
C ASP A 224 -20.45 6.62 -0.88
N ALA A 225 -20.45 5.66 -1.78
CA ALA A 225 -21.56 5.30 -2.65
C ALA A 225 -21.84 3.78 -2.53
N PRO A 226 -23.03 3.30 -2.94
CA PRO A 226 -23.29 1.87 -3.00
C PRO A 226 -22.21 1.13 -3.79
N LEU A 227 -21.59 0.11 -3.19
CA LEU A 227 -20.45 -0.60 -3.77
C LEU A 227 -20.78 -1.30 -5.10
N THR A 228 -22.07 -1.54 -5.38
CA THR A 228 -22.56 -2.11 -6.63
C THR A 228 -22.43 -1.17 -7.84
N ILE A 229 -22.33 0.14 -7.61
CA ILE A 229 -22.20 1.16 -8.67
C ILE A 229 -20.85 1.88 -8.68
N VAL A 230 -20.02 1.69 -7.64
CA VAL A 230 -18.68 2.29 -7.54
C VAL A 230 -17.73 1.66 -8.57
N SER A 231 -16.98 2.51 -9.26
CA SER A 231 -16.14 2.13 -10.39
C SER A 231 -14.68 2.58 -10.21
N PRO A 232 -13.69 1.97 -10.88
CA PRO A 232 -12.30 2.41 -10.79
C PRO A 232 -12.01 3.84 -11.28
N LEU A 233 -13.00 4.56 -11.83
CA LEU A 233 -12.89 5.99 -12.11
C LEU A 233 -13.08 6.86 -10.87
N ASP A 234 -13.74 6.32 -9.84
CA ASP A 234 -13.94 7.00 -8.57
C ASP A 234 -12.63 6.99 -7.77
N ASP A 235 -12.19 8.15 -7.30
CA ASP A 235 -10.92 8.32 -6.55
C ASP A 235 -10.89 7.49 -5.24
N TYR A 236 -12.07 7.13 -4.72
CA TYR A 236 -12.23 6.31 -3.53
C TYR A 236 -12.50 4.82 -3.82
N TYR A 237 -12.47 4.34 -5.08
CA TYR A 237 -12.81 2.95 -5.44
C TYR A 237 -12.11 1.91 -4.57
N TYR A 238 -10.78 1.91 -4.53
CA TYR A 238 -10.02 0.91 -3.77
C TYR A 238 -10.19 1.07 -2.26
N THR A 239 -10.40 2.29 -1.79
CA THR A 239 -10.63 2.58 -0.39
C THR A 239 -12.02 2.10 0.05
N ALA A 240 -13.04 2.23 -0.79
CA ALA A 240 -14.39 1.74 -0.53
C ALA A 240 -14.49 0.23 -0.80
N VAL A 241 -14.36 -0.19 -2.05
CA VAL A 241 -14.67 -1.56 -2.50
C VAL A 241 -13.79 -2.59 -1.80
N ALA A 242 -12.48 -2.36 -1.73
CA ALA A 242 -11.58 -3.36 -1.14
C ALA A 242 -11.62 -3.33 0.40
N ASN A 243 -11.54 -2.15 1.05
CA ASN A 243 -11.58 -2.11 2.53
C ASN A 243 -12.97 -2.39 3.09
N LYS A 244 -14.01 -1.68 2.65
CA LYS A 244 -15.40 -1.92 3.09
C LYS A 244 -15.83 -3.34 2.73
N GLY A 245 -15.54 -3.78 1.51
CA GLY A 245 -15.81 -5.16 1.09
C GLY A 245 -15.17 -6.18 2.04
N ALA A 246 -13.88 -6.04 2.35
CA ALA A 246 -13.20 -6.95 3.27
C ALA A 246 -13.81 -6.94 4.68
N MET A 247 -14.21 -5.77 5.20
CA MET A 247 -14.89 -5.66 6.49
C MET A 247 -16.24 -6.38 6.49
N VAL A 248 -17.03 -6.23 5.43
CA VAL A 248 -18.33 -6.88 5.29
C VAL A 248 -18.18 -8.41 5.16
N TRP A 249 -17.20 -8.89 4.39
CA TRP A 249 -16.92 -10.32 4.30
C TRP A 249 -16.44 -10.90 5.64
N ARG A 250 -15.62 -10.16 6.41
CA ARG A 250 -15.24 -10.54 7.77
C ARG A 250 -16.46 -10.63 8.69
N LEU A 251 -17.35 -9.65 8.64
CA LEU A 251 -18.58 -9.63 9.43
C LEU A 251 -19.47 -10.83 9.09
N LEU A 252 -19.64 -11.14 7.80
CA LEU A 252 -20.42 -12.29 7.34
C LEU A 252 -19.80 -13.61 7.80
N ALA A 253 -18.50 -13.80 7.60
CA ALA A 253 -17.77 -14.99 8.01
C ALA A 253 -17.83 -15.20 9.52
N LYS A 254 -17.79 -14.13 10.32
CA LYS A 254 -17.97 -14.20 11.77
C LYS A 254 -19.39 -14.60 12.17
N LYS A 255 -20.41 -14.07 11.48
CA LYS A 255 -21.82 -14.34 11.79
C LYS A 255 -22.21 -15.79 11.50
N ILE A 256 -21.65 -16.39 10.44
CA ILE A 256 -21.99 -17.75 9.99
C ILE A 256 -21.00 -18.80 10.53
N GLY A 257 -19.78 -18.39 10.84
CA GLY A 257 -18.66 -19.28 11.12
C GLY A 257 -17.76 -19.44 9.88
N GLN A 258 -16.44 -19.45 10.09
CA GLN A 258 -15.47 -19.44 8.99
C GLN A 258 -15.59 -20.67 8.08
N ASP A 259 -15.70 -21.86 8.67
CA ASP A 259 -15.76 -23.12 7.91
C ASP A 259 -16.97 -23.15 6.98
N GLU A 260 -18.14 -22.77 7.52
CA GLU A 260 -19.38 -22.73 6.76
C GLU A 260 -19.34 -21.65 5.67
N PHE A 261 -18.80 -20.47 5.99
CA PHE A 261 -18.59 -19.41 5.00
C PHE A 261 -17.76 -19.88 3.80
N PHE A 262 -16.62 -20.54 4.03
CA PHE A 262 -15.77 -21.04 2.95
C PHE A 262 -16.37 -22.27 2.25
N ASN A 263 -17.15 -23.11 2.95
CA ASN A 263 -17.92 -24.19 2.32
C ASN A 263 -18.92 -23.67 1.29
N VAL A 264 -19.66 -22.61 1.64
CA VAL A 264 -20.58 -21.95 0.71
C VAL A 264 -19.83 -21.39 -0.50
N LEU A 265 -18.73 -20.67 -0.28
CA LEU A 265 -17.92 -20.12 -1.38
C LEU A 265 -17.43 -21.23 -2.33
N ARG A 266 -16.84 -22.31 -1.79
CA ARG A 266 -16.37 -23.44 -2.60
C ARG A 266 -17.49 -24.05 -3.43
N THR A 267 -18.69 -24.16 -2.86
CA THR A 267 -19.86 -24.69 -3.55
C THR A 267 -20.27 -23.80 -4.72
N GLN A 268 -20.32 -22.48 -4.52
CA GLN A 268 -20.71 -21.53 -5.58
C GLN A 268 -19.67 -21.42 -6.70
N MET A 269 -18.40 -21.67 -6.40
CA MET A 269 -17.31 -21.65 -7.40
C MET A 269 -17.23 -22.91 -8.29
N LYS A 270 -17.98 -23.99 -8.03
CA LYS A 270 -17.87 -25.23 -8.82
C LYS A 270 -18.16 -25.08 -10.31
N ASN A 271 -19.01 -24.11 -10.67
CA ASN A 271 -19.47 -23.92 -12.05
C ASN A 271 -18.64 -22.90 -12.85
N GLY A 272 -17.51 -22.41 -12.29
CA GLY A 272 -16.60 -21.48 -12.98
C GLY A 272 -17.14 -20.06 -13.20
N ASN A 273 -18.34 -19.74 -12.73
CA ASN A 273 -18.97 -18.41 -12.83
C ASN A 273 -19.54 -18.00 -11.48
N LEU A 274 -19.01 -16.91 -10.92
CA LEU A 274 -19.42 -16.37 -9.63
C LEU A 274 -19.85 -14.91 -9.79
N ASP A 275 -21.04 -14.58 -9.31
CA ASP A 275 -21.57 -13.21 -9.30
C ASP A 275 -22.17 -12.89 -7.93
N LEU A 276 -22.39 -11.61 -7.66
CA LEU A 276 -22.86 -11.15 -6.35
C LEU A 276 -24.27 -11.67 -6.04
N SER A 277 -25.12 -11.82 -7.06
CA SER A 277 -26.49 -12.32 -6.90
C SER A 277 -26.50 -13.77 -6.39
N LYS A 278 -25.66 -14.64 -6.97
CA LYS A 278 -25.49 -16.03 -6.50
C LYS A 278 -25.00 -16.09 -5.05
N LEU A 279 -24.01 -15.27 -4.69
CA LEU A 279 -23.53 -15.23 -3.30
C LEU A 279 -24.62 -14.76 -2.33
N ARG A 280 -25.40 -13.75 -2.70
CA ARG A 280 -26.56 -13.32 -1.89
C ARG A 280 -27.59 -14.44 -1.74
N GLY A 281 -27.90 -15.16 -2.81
CA GLY A 281 -28.79 -16.31 -2.77
C GLY A 281 -28.26 -17.44 -1.87
N ALA A 282 -26.95 -17.67 -1.87
CA ALA A 282 -26.32 -18.68 -1.02
C ALA A 282 -26.29 -18.27 0.47
N PHE A 283 -26.28 -16.98 0.77
CA PHE A 283 -26.36 -16.42 2.11
C PHE A 283 -27.73 -15.80 2.42
N ALA A 284 -28.82 -16.49 2.04
CA ALA A 284 -30.18 -15.96 2.12
C ALA A 284 -30.59 -15.49 3.52
N THR A 285 -30.09 -16.14 4.59
CA THR A 285 -30.38 -15.76 5.99
C THR A 285 -29.63 -14.50 6.45
N GLN A 286 -28.68 -14.01 5.64
CA GLN A 286 -27.95 -12.75 5.86
C GLN A 286 -28.21 -11.75 4.73
N LYS A 287 -29.26 -11.96 3.91
CA LYS A 287 -29.58 -11.11 2.77
C LYS A 287 -29.71 -9.64 3.17
N GLU A 288 -30.43 -9.33 4.25
CA GLU A 288 -30.61 -7.96 4.73
C GLU A 288 -29.27 -7.27 5.03
N LEU A 289 -28.34 -7.98 5.68
CA LEU A 289 -27.00 -7.47 5.96
C LEU A 289 -26.22 -7.20 4.66
N LEU A 290 -26.28 -8.12 3.69
CA LEU A 290 -25.55 -7.98 2.42
C LEU A 290 -26.14 -6.91 1.51
N ASP A 291 -27.47 -6.79 1.46
CA ASP A 291 -28.16 -5.73 0.73
C ASP A 291 -27.81 -4.37 1.35
N TYR A 292 -27.92 -4.23 2.68
CA TYR A 292 -27.55 -3.00 3.36
C TYR A 292 -26.08 -2.65 3.11
N SER A 293 -25.17 -3.59 3.32
CA SER A 293 -23.73 -3.31 3.30
C SER A 293 -23.19 -2.95 1.91
N PHE A 294 -23.82 -3.47 0.84
CA PHE A 294 -23.34 -3.30 -0.53
C PHE A 294 -24.18 -2.32 -1.34
N ASP A 295 -25.49 -2.19 -1.07
CA ASP A 295 -26.40 -1.35 -1.87
C ASP A 295 -26.74 -0.02 -1.19
N LYS A 296 -26.25 0.20 0.03
CA LYS A 296 -26.41 1.46 0.76
C LYS A 296 -25.06 2.10 1.11
N ILE A 297 -25.11 3.42 1.21
CA ILE A 297 -24.05 4.18 1.88
C ILE A 297 -24.00 3.79 3.34
N THR A 298 -22.81 3.83 3.95
CA THR A 298 -22.67 3.51 5.37
C THR A 298 -23.30 4.61 6.20
N ASP A 299 -24.36 4.27 6.95
CA ASP A 299 -24.99 5.17 7.92
C ASP A 299 -24.82 4.71 9.37
N ILE A 300 -24.20 3.55 9.60
CA ILE A 300 -23.88 3.07 10.95
C ILE A 300 -22.88 4.02 11.61
N ASN A 301 -23.24 4.44 12.82
CA ASN A 301 -22.35 4.95 13.84
C ASN A 301 -22.86 4.39 15.18
N LEU A 302 -21.97 3.79 15.94
CA LEU A 302 -22.28 3.20 17.22
C LEU A 302 -21.76 4.12 18.33
N PHE A 303 -22.63 4.42 19.27
CA PHE A 303 -22.29 5.24 20.43
C PHE A 303 -22.32 4.38 21.67
N VAL A 304 -21.36 4.61 22.54
CA VAL A 304 -21.36 4.10 23.90
C VAL A 304 -21.44 5.27 24.88
N GLY A 305 -22.30 5.15 25.89
CA GLY A 305 -22.45 6.13 26.96
C GLY A 305 -21.45 5.91 28.09
N LEU A 306 -21.29 6.91 28.95
CA LEU A 306 -20.48 6.78 30.17
C LEU A 306 -21.04 5.66 31.06
N PRO A 307 -20.18 4.79 31.64
CA PRO A 307 -20.62 3.77 32.59
C PRO A 307 -21.31 4.41 33.81
N GLN A 308 -22.55 4.04 34.07
CA GLN A 308 -23.34 4.51 35.22
C GLN A 308 -23.53 3.40 36.24
N ALA A 309 -23.21 3.66 37.51
CA ALA A 309 -23.55 2.73 38.58
C ALA A 309 -25.08 2.62 38.71
N SER A 310 -25.62 1.41 38.68
CA SER A 310 -27.06 1.15 38.76
C SER A 310 -27.32 -0.16 39.51
N GLY A 311 -27.84 -0.07 40.74
CA GLY A 311 -28.09 -1.23 41.59
C GLY A 311 -26.81 -2.03 41.87
N ALA A 312 -26.85 -3.34 41.61
CA ALA A 312 -25.72 -4.26 41.83
C ALA A 312 -24.71 -4.32 40.65
N GLY A 313 -24.80 -3.42 39.66
CA GLY A 313 -23.92 -3.43 38.49
C GLY A 313 -23.65 -2.04 37.91
N THR A 314 -22.92 -2.01 36.80
CA THR A 314 -22.71 -0.80 35.99
C THR A 314 -23.49 -0.94 34.70
N LYS A 315 -24.41 -0.02 34.46
CA LYS A 315 -25.20 0.07 33.23
C LYS A 315 -24.51 0.99 32.22
N VAL A 316 -24.51 0.58 30.96
CA VAL A 316 -23.92 1.33 29.86
C VAL A 316 -24.99 1.47 28.77
N ALA A 317 -25.32 2.71 28.44
CA ALA A 317 -26.23 3.02 27.35
C ALA A 317 -25.51 2.89 26.00
N LEU A 318 -26.20 2.39 24.99
CA LEU A 318 -25.68 2.22 23.63
C LEU A 318 -26.66 2.87 22.65
N ARG A 319 -26.16 3.31 21.49
CA ARG A 319 -27.00 3.80 20.40
C ARG A 319 -26.46 3.33 19.07
N ASN A 320 -27.37 2.97 18.17
CA ASN A 320 -27.08 2.70 16.78
C ASN A 320 -27.90 3.68 15.93
N ILE A 321 -27.24 4.55 15.17
CA ILE A 321 -27.94 5.45 14.24
C ILE A 321 -28.19 4.81 12.86
N GLY A 322 -27.58 3.65 12.61
CA GLY A 322 -27.64 2.96 11.33
C GLY A 322 -29.00 2.34 11.06
N SER A 323 -29.23 2.03 9.78
CA SER A 323 -30.51 1.51 9.28
C SER A 323 -30.73 0.00 9.50
N ILE A 324 -29.78 -0.72 10.07
CA ILE A 324 -29.92 -2.14 10.41
C ILE A 324 -29.59 -2.39 11.89
N GLU A 325 -30.12 -3.48 12.42
CA GLU A 325 -29.73 -4.01 13.72
C GLU A 325 -28.27 -4.49 13.71
N VAL A 326 -27.56 -4.28 14.82
CA VAL A 326 -26.19 -4.76 15.02
C VAL A 326 -26.08 -5.62 16.27
N THR A 327 -25.28 -6.68 16.20
CA THR A 327 -24.90 -7.51 17.34
C THR A 327 -23.43 -7.29 17.62
N VAL A 328 -23.13 -6.72 18.77
CA VAL A 328 -21.80 -6.17 19.10
C VAL A 328 -21.26 -6.76 20.38
N SER A 329 -19.94 -6.91 20.44
CA SER A 329 -19.23 -7.08 21.70
C SER A 329 -18.98 -5.70 22.31
N VAL A 330 -19.37 -5.55 23.58
CA VAL A 330 -19.09 -4.37 24.40
C VAL A 330 -18.03 -4.75 25.41
N ALA A 331 -16.91 -4.02 25.39
CA ALA A 331 -15.83 -4.18 26.35
C ALA A 331 -15.93 -3.11 27.44
N ALA A 332 -15.80 -3.51 28.70
CA ALA A 332 -15.64 -2.60 29.83
C ALA A 332 -14.25 -2.81 30.44
N THR A 333 -13.52 -1.73 30.69
CA THR A 333 -12.25 -1.74 31.42
C THR A 333 -12.47 -1.15 32.81
N THR A 334 -12.10 -1.89 33.84
CA THR A 334 -12.20 -1.44 35.23
C THR A 334 -10.98 -0.60 35.65
N ALA A 335 -11.06 0.06 36.80
CA ALA A 335 -10.01 0.93 37.33
C ALA A 335 -8.67 0.22 37.57
N ASN A 336 -8.67 -1.12 37.71
CA ASN A 336 -7.44 -1.92 37.85
C ASN A 336 -6.94 -2.51 36.52
N GLY A 337 -7.60 -2.20 35.40
CA GLY A 337 -7.23 -2.69 34.06
C GLY A 337 -7.90 -3.99 33.63
N GLU A 338 -8.73 -4.62 34.46
CA GLU A 338 -9.51 -5.81 34.09
C GLU A 338 -10.47 -5.48 32.92
N LYS A 339 -10.51 -6.34 31.90
CA LYS A 339 -11.42 -6.25 30.77
C LYS A 339 -12.57 -7.26 30.90
N LEU A 340 -13.81 -6.76 30.88
CA LEU A 340 -15.04 -7.54 30.83
C LEU A 340 -15.65 -7.42 29.45
N ILE A 341 -16.14 -8.52 28.87
CA ILE A 341 -16.80 -8.53 27.57
C ILE A 341 -18.24 -9.02 27.73
N ALA A 342 -19.19 -8.31 27.14
CA ALA A 342 -20.58 -8.73 27.04
C ALA A 342 -21.07 -8.57 25.60
N GLN A 343 -21.94 -9.46 25.13
CA GLN A 343 -22.59 -9.31 23.83
C GLN A 343 -23.98 -8.73 24.01
N THR A 344 -24.39 -7.86 23.10
CA THR A 344 -25.74 -7.31 23.07
C THR A 344 -26.12 -6.94 21.63
N THR A 345 -27.41 -6.72 21.43
CA THR A 345 -27.98 -6.33 20.14
C THR A 345 -28.57 -4.93 20.27
N ILE A 346 -28.24 -4.06 19.33
CA ILE A 346 -28.74 -2.68 19.29
C ILE A 346 -29.64 -2.55 18.06
N PRO A 347 -30.96 -2.36 18.24
CA PRO A 347 -31.88 -2.23 17.12
C PRO A 347 -31.53 -1.03 16.23
N ALA A 348 -31.93 -1.10 14.95
CA ALA A 348 -31.74 -0.02 13.99
C ALA A 348 -32.32 1.31 14.51
N LYS A 349 -31.57 2.41 14.33
CA LYS A 349 -31.98 3.77 14.73
C LYS A 349 -32.47 3.89 16.19
N SER A 350 -31.96 3.04 17.08
CA SER A 350 -32.49 2.89 18.44
C SER A 350 -31.39 2.90 19.50
N LEU A 351 -31.84 2.80 20.75
CA LEU A 351 -31.02 2.66 21.94
C LEU A 351 -30.92 1.20 22.34
N GLY A 352 -29.79 0.84 22.94
CA GLY A 352 -29.56 -0.45 23.60
C GLY A 352 -28.92 -0.23 24.97
N GLU A 353 -28.76 -1.31 25.71
CA GLU A 353 -28.06 -1.28 26.99
C GLU A 353 -27.28 -2.57 27.23
N VAL A 354 -26.25 -2.45 28.06
CA VAL A 354 -25.54 -3.60 28.63
C VAL A 354 -25.25 -3.34 30.09
N ASN A 355 -25.37 -4.39 30.90
CA ASN A 355 -25.13 -4.35 32.34
C ASN A 355 -23.92 -5.22 32.68
N PHE A 356 -22.88 -4.61 33.24
CA PHE A 356 -21.70 -5.31 33.72
C PHE A 356 -21.78 -5.51 35.23
N LYS A 357 -21.48 -6.75 35.66
CA LYS A 357 -21.21 -7.04 37.07
C LYS A 357 -19.70 -6.98 37.27
N ALA A 358 -19.22 -5.93 37.90
CA ALA A 358 -17.80 -5.70 38.15
C ALA A 358 -17.57 -5.43 39.63
N ALA A 359 -16.55 -6.06 40.22
CA ALA A 359 -16.13 -5.76 41.59
C ALA A 359 -15.46 -4.37 41.68
N ASN A 360 -14.82 -3.95 40.59
CA ASN A 360 -14.12 -2.68 40.46
C ASN A 360 -14.92 -1.69 39.61
N LYS A 361 -14.75 -0.40 39.89
CA LYS A 361 -15.37 0.67 39.10
C LYS A 361 -14.96 0.55 37.63
N ILE A 362 -15.94 0.57 36.73
CA ILE A 362 -15.70 0.65 35.29
C ILE A 362 -15.34 2.09 34.91
N VAL A 363 -14.22 2.26 34.23
CA VAL A 363 -13.66 3.59 33.87
C VAL A 363 -13.67 3.85 32.38
N ARG A 364 -13.77 2.80 31.55
CA ARG A 364 -13.84 2.90 30.10
C ARG A 364 -14.76 1.83 29.54
N THR A 365 -15.55 2.18 28.56
CA THR A 365 -16.41 1.25 27.81
C THR A 365 -16.21 1.44 26.32
N GLU A 366 -16.32 0.36 25.56
CA GLU A 366 -16.10 0.35 24.13
C GLU A 366 -17.14 -0.56 23.45
N VAL A 367 -17.94 -0.01 22.55
CA VAL A 367 -18.86 -0.78 21.70
C VAL A 367 -18.14 -1.23 20.42
N ASP A 368 -18.57 -2.38 19.89
CA ASP A 368 -17.90 -3.06 18.79
C ASP A 368 -16.39 -3.19 19.04
N ALA A 369 -16.02 -3.84 20.15
CA ALA A 369 -14.62 -3.93 20.60
C ALA A 369 -13.69 -4.61 19.56
N GLU A 370 -14.26 -5.39 18.64
CA GLU A 370 -13.53 -6.05 17.56
C GLU A 370 -13.55 -5.27 16.23
N LYS A 371 -14.25 -4.13 16.21
CA LYS A 371 -14.40 -3.21 15.08
C LYS A 371 -14.81 -3.94 13.81
N ILE A 372 -15.87 -4.75 13.90
CA ILE A 372 -16.34 -5.60 12.80
C ILE A 372 -17.30 -4.87 11.85
N TYR A 373 -17.94 -3.79 12.31
CA TYR A 373 -18.87 -3.03 11.48
C TYR A 373 -18.15 -1.89 10.75
N PRO A 374 -18.40 -1.67 9.44
CA PRO A 374 -18.09 -0.40 8.79
C PRO A 374 -18.89 0.72 9.43
N GLN A 375 -18.21 1.80 9.84
CA GLN A 375 -18.83 2.94 10.52
C GLN A 375 -18.42 4.26 9.90
N THR A 376 -19.21 5.30 10.15
CA THR A 376 -18.91 6.69 9.77
C THR A 376 -17.96 7.39 10.73
N ASP A 377 -17.93 6.99 12.01
CA ASP A 377 -16.98 7.51 13.01
C ASP A 377 -16.71 6.43 14.07
N TYR A 378 -15.47 5.93 14.16
CA TYR A 378 -15.09 4.95 15.20
C TYR A 378 -14.75 5.60 16.55
N SER A 379 -14.66 6.93 16.63
CA SER A 379 -14.32 7.61 17.87
C SER A 379 -15.50 7.71 18.85
N ASP A 380 -16.73 7.54 18.37
CA ASP A 380 -17.95 7.44 19.19
C ASP A 380 -18.10 6.06 19.87
N ASP A 381 -17.29 5.08 19.45
CA ASP A 381 -17.32 3.74 20.01
C ASP A 381 -16.77 3.66 21.44
N ILE A 382 -16.13 4.72 21.96
CA ILE A 382 -15.42 4.70 23.25
C ILE A 382 -15.97 5.78 24.18
N ALA A 383 -16.24 5.40 25.44
CA ALA A 383 -16.61 6.32 26.50
C ALA A 383 -15.70 6.16 27.75
N PRO A 384 -15.19 7.26 28.34
CA PRO A 384 -15.28 8.64 27.84
C PRO A 384 -14.60 8.81 26.47
N ARG A 385 -15.15 9.67 25.61
CA ARG A 385 -14.61 9.92 24.27
C ARG A 385 -13.19 10.48 24.39
N GLU A 386 -12.24 9.81 23.73
CA GLU A 386 -10.81 10.14 23.81
C GLU A 386 -10.40 11.17 22.76
N SER A 387 -11.08 11.22 21.59
CA SER A 387 -10.83 12.18 20.53
C SER A 387 -12.08 12.45 19.70
N ASN A 388 -12.12 13.60 19.00
CA ASN A 388 -13.16 13.92 18.01
C ASN A 388 -12.72 13.59 16.57
N GLU A 389 -11.63 12.83 16.41
CA GLU A 389 -11.01 12.59 15.11
C GLU A 389 -11.13 11.11 14.78
N SER A 390 -11.85 10.79 13.71
CA SER A 390 -12.05 9.42 13.25
C SER A 390 -10.77 8.80 12.67
N ASP A 391 -9.86 9.64 12.17
CA ASP A 391 -8.51 9.23 11.76
C ASP A 391 -7.51 9.49 12.89
N ALA A 392 -7.14 8.39 13.56
CA ALA A 392 -6.19 8.39 14.67
C ALA A 392 -4.79 8.92 14.30
N ILE A 393 -4.38 8.77 13.04
CA ILE A 393 -3.08 9.29 12.56
C ILE A 393 -3.18 10.79 12.25
N LEU A 394 -4.32 11.24 11.70
CA LEU A 394 -4.52 12.64 11.34
C LEU A 394 -4.38 13.59 12.53
N MET A 395 -4.91 13.24 13.70
CA MET A 395 -4.77 14.07 14.90
C MET A 395 -3.33 14.20 15.40
N ILE A 396 -2.48 13.20 15.15
CA ILE A 396 -1.06 13.25 15.50
C ILE A 396 -0.35 14.16 14.49
N LYS A 397 -0.60 13.95 13.19
CA LYS A 397 -0.04 14.75 12.10
C LYS A 397 -0.37 16.23 12.24
N ARG A 398 -1.65 16.58 12.46
CA ARG A 398 -2.10 17.97 12.64
C ARG A 398 -1.34 18.68 13.77
N ALA A 399 -1.20 18.02 14.92
CA ALA A 399 -0.44 18.59 16.04
C ALA A 399 1.05 18.74 15.70
N PHE A 400 1.64 17.76 15.01
CA PHE A 400 3.04 17.81 14.57
C PHE A 400 3.30 18.92 13.56
N ASP A 401 2.42 19.09 12.56
CA ASP A 401 2.54 20.12 11.53
C ASP A 401 2.38 21.54 12.11
N GLN A 402 1.60 21.67 13.19
CA GLN A 402 1.49 22.89 14.00
C GLN A 402 2.70 23.11 14.94
N GLN A 403 3.70 22.22 14.92
CA GLN A 403 4.86 22.21 15.81
C GLN A 403 4.51 22.07 17.31
N ASP A 404 3.28 21.63 17.63
CA ASP A 404 2.88 21.26 18.99
C ASP A 404 3.29 19.80 19.26
N PHE A 405 4.59 19.60 19.43
CA PHE A 405 5.17 18.26 19.58
C PHE A 405 4.75 17.57 20.87
N VAL A 406 4.40 18.33 21.92
CA VAL A 406 3.89 17.78 23.19
C VAL A 406 2.51 17.18 22.98
N LYS A 407 1.62 17.89 22.26
CA LYS A 407 0.30 17.36 21.90
C LYS A 407 0.41 16.20 20.91
N ALA A 408 1.33 16.25 19.95
CA ALA A 408 1.59 15.13 19.04
C ALA A 408 2.04 13.88 19.80
N GLU A 409 2.96 14.00 20.76
CA GLU A 409 3.38 12.91 21.64
C GLU A 409 2.19 12.34 22.42
N LYS A 410 1.39 13.22 23.06
CA LYS A 410 0.20 12.81 23.83
C LYS A 410 -0.78 12.02 22.96
N ASN A 411 -1.09 12.54 21.76
CA ASN A 411 -2.00 11.89 20.82
C ASN A 411 -1.45 10.54 20.35
N ALA A 412 -0.15 10.45 20.05
CA ALA A 412 0.45 9.20 19.62
C ALA A 412 0.45 8.13 20.72
N ARG A 413 0.73 8.51 21.97
CA ARG A 413 0.66 7.58 23.12
C ARG A 413 -0.77 7.08 23.36
N MET A 414 -1.77 7.94 23.18
CA MET A 414 -3.19 7.55 23.26
C MET A 414 -3.57 6.50 22.21
N VAL A 415 -3.15 6.69 20.96
CA VAL A 415 -3.37 5.67 19.90
C VAL A 415 -2.69 4.34 20.25
N LEU A 416 -1.44 4.40 20.70
CA LEU A 416 -0.65 3.21 21.03
C LEU A 416 -1.13 2.48 22.29
N GLN A 417 -1.91 3.13 23.16
CA GLN A 417 -2.57 2.45 24.27
C GLN A 417 -3.60 1.43 23.78
N ASN A 418 -4.33 1.78 22.72
CA ASN A 418 -5.37 0.93 22.13
C ASN A 418 -4.83 0.02 21.02
N ALA A 419 -3.77 0.45 20.31
CA ALA A 419 -3.12 -0.31 19.25
C ALA A 419 -1.58 -0.33 19.42
N PRO A 420 -1.04 -1.12 20.37
CA PRO A 420 0.38 -1.08 20.71
C PRO A 420 1.33 -1.41 19.56
N ARG A 421 0.90 -2.20 18.57
CA ARG A 421 1.74 -2.57 17.42
C ARG A 421 1.56 -1.66 16.21
N PHE A 422 0.83 -0.53 16.35
CA PHE A 422 0.60 0.37 15.23
C PHE A 422 1.84 1.22 14.95
N ASP A 423 2.70 0.68 14.09
CA ASP A 423 3.96 1.25 13.63
C ASP A 423 3.83 2.67 13.07
N ASP A 424 2.76 2.98 12.33
CA ASP A 424 2.57 4.33 11.79
C ASP A 424 2.47 5.36 12.94
N ALA A 425 1.64 5.10 13.96
CA ALA A 425 1.53 5.97 15.14
C ALA A 425 2.82 6.01 15.95
N ARG A 426 3.53 4.89 16.05
CA ARG A 426 4.82 4.79 16.76
C ARG A 426 5.93 5.57 16.07
N SER A 427 5.96 5.56 14.73
CA SER A 427 6.90 6.37 13.96
C SER A 427 6.68 7.87 14.22
N TRP A 428 5.42 8.32 14.33
CA TRP A 428 5.08 9.69 14.70
C TRP A 428 5.45 10.00 16.16
N LEU A 429 5.26 9.07 17.09
CA LEU A 429 5.72 9.23 18.48
C LEU A 429 7.23 9.47 18.52
N GLY A 430 8.03 8.63 17.84
CA GLY A 430 9.48 8.81 17.75
C GLY A 430 9.87 10.17 17.19
N ARG A 431 9.19 10.63 16.13
CA ARG A 431 9.42 11.95 15.52
C ARG A 431 9.07 13.10 16.47
N ALA A 432 7.94 13.03 17.17
CA ALA A 432 7.53 14.04 18.13
C ALA A 432 8.50 14.13 19.33
N LEU A 433 8.99 12.98 19.82
CA LEU A 433 10.01 12.92 20.88
C LEU A 433 11.34 13.51 20.41
N LEU A 434 11.75 13.21 19.18
CA LEU A 434 12.99 13.73 18.60
C LEU A 434 12.96 15.25 18.41
N ALA A 435 11.82 15.80 17.99
CA ALA A 435 11.59 17.24 17.88
C ALA A 435 11.63 17.95 19.25
N GLN A 436 11.25 17.25 20.32
CA GLN A 436 11.40 17.71 21.72
C GLN A 436 12.79 17.45 22.31
N ASN A 437 13.76 16.96 21.52
CA ASN A 437 15.10 16.56 21.98
C ASN A 437 15.12 15.42 23.03
N LYS A 438 14.04 14.64 23.14
CA LYS A 438 13.98 13.42 23.96
C LYS A 438 14.63 12.23 23.22
N ASN A 439 15.91 12.37 22.86
CA ASN A 439 16.58 11.48 21.91
C ASN A 439 16.58 10.00 22.33
N LYS A 440 16.77 9.69 23.62
CA LYS A 440 16.77 8.30 24.12
C LYS A 440 15.41 7.62 23.99
N GLU A 441 14.33 8.36 24.27
CA GLU A 441 12.97 7.84 24.11
C GLU A 441 12.65 7.67 22.62
N ALA A 442 12.99 8.66 21.80
CA ALA A 442 12.80 8.59 20.35
C ALA A 442 13.52 7.38 19.74
N GLU A 443 14.78 7.14 20.13
CA GLU A 443 15.56 5.98 19.67
C GLU A 443 14.85 4.66 19.96
N LYS A 444 14.33 4.50 21.19
CA LYS A 444 13.59 3.30 21.58
C LYS A 444 12.38 3.08 20.67
N GLU A 445 11.62 4.13 20.40
CA GLU A 445 10.42 4.03 19.56
C GLU A 445 10.76 3.67 18.10
N PHE A 446 11.79 4.28 17.52
CA PHE A 446 12.23 3.95 16.17
C PHE A 446 12.79 2.53 16.05
N ARG A 447 13.51 2.04 17.06
CA ARG A 447 13.97 0.64 17.09
C ARG A 447 12.79 -0.34 17.12
N VAL A 448 11.78 -0.06 17.94
CA VAL A 448 10.55 -0.89 17.96
C VAL A 448 9.85 -0.90 16.60
N VAL A 449 9.82 0.23 15.89
CA VAL A 449 9.28 0.28 14.52
C VAL A 449 10.08 -0.61 13.56
N LEU A 450 11.42 -0.58 13.63
CA LEU A 450 12.27 -1.42 12.78
C LEU A 450 12.25 -2.90 13.19
N ASP A 451 11.91 -3.21 14.45
CA ASP A 451 11.78 -4.59 14.96
C ASP A 451 10.39 -5.19 14.68
N GLU A 452 9.42 -4.38 14.24
CA GLU A 452 8.09 -4.83 13.87
C GLU A 452 8.19 -5.93 12.79
N LYS A 453 7.30 -6.93 12.88
CA LYS A 453 7.31 -8.11 12.00
C LYS A 453 6.92 -7.72 10.58
N LEU A 454 5.94 -6.83 10.47
CA LEU A 454 5.36 -6.42 9.19
C LEU A 454 5.02 -4.91 9.18
N PRO A 455 6.03 -4.04 9.29
CA PRO A 455 5.84 -2.59 9.24
C PRO A 455 5.45 -2.13 7.83
N THR A 456 4.90 -0.93 7.70
CA THR A 456 4.73 -0.27 6.40
C THR A 456 6.08 0.16 5.83
N PRO A 457 6.22 0.31 4.50
CA PRO A 457 7.41 0.93 3.90
C PRO A 457 7.72 2.30 4.53
N ARG A 458 6.67 3.10 4.79
CA ARG A 458 6.78 4.43 5.37
C ARG A 458 7.37 4.39 6.76
N SER A 459 6.89 3.49 7.61
CA SER A 459 7.41 3.30 8.97
C SER A 459 8.86 2.86 8.97
N LEU A 460 9.26 1.95 8.06
CA LEU A 460 10.67 1.55 7.89
C LEU A 460 11.56 2.74 7.52
N ALA A 461 11.12 3.58 6.57
CA ALA A 461 11.87 4.74 6.15
C ALA A 461 12.02 5.76 7.28
N TRP A 462 10.93 6.12 7.97
CA TRP A 462 10.98 7.09 9.08
C TRP A 462 11.72 6.57 10.31
N GLY A 463 11.65 5.27 10.59
CA GLY A 463 12.46 4.64 11.65
C GLY A 463 13.95 4.87 11.41
N ASN A 464 14.40 4.62 10.17
CA ASN A 464 15.78 4.84 9.78
C ASN A 464 16.15 6.35 9.73
N VAL A 465 15.27 7.23 9.24
CA VAL A 465 15.51 8.70 9.29
C VAL A 465 15.73 9.17 10.72
N GLY A 466 14.85 8.76 11.64
CA GLY A 466 14.93 9.16 13.05
C GLY A 466 16.21 8.68 13.74
N LEU A 467 16.61 7.43 13.52
CA LEU A 467 17.88 6.90 14.04
C LEU A 467 19.10 7.60 13.42
N GLY A 468 19.03 7.94 12.13
CA GLY A 468 20.07 8.72 11.46
C GLY A 468 20.25 10.12 12.07
N GLU A 469 19.15 10.81 12.35
CA GLU A 469 19.17 12.13 13.00
C GLU A 469 19.71 12.08 14.43
N ILE A 470 19.34 11.05 15.20
CA ILE A 470 19.85 10.84 16.58
C ILE A 470 21.36 10.58 16.55
N ALA A 471 21.83 9.76 15.60
CA ALA A 471 23.26 9.50 15.41
C ALA A 471 24.02 10.78 15.00
N LEU A 472 23.47 11.61 14.11
CA LEU A 472 24.04 12.92 13.77
C LEU A 472 24.17 13.83 15.00
N LYS A 473 23.10 13.96 15.79
CA LYS A 473 23.11 14.76 17.03
C LYS A 473 24.16 14.26 18.04
N SER A 474 24.53 12.98 17.94
CA SER A 474 25.55 12.33 18.77
C SER A 474 26.94 12.33 18.13
N ASN A 475 27.16 13.06 17.03
CA ASN A 475 28.40 13.10 16.24
C ASN A 475 28.83 11.73 15.68
N GLN A 476 27.91 10.78 15.52
CA GLN A 476 28.15 9.45 14.96
C GLN A 476 27.86 9.44 13.45
N ASN A 477 28.60 10.26 12.70
CA ASN A 477 28.32 10.51 11.27
C ASN A 477 28.30 9.25 10.41
N SER A 478 29.23 8.31 10.63
CA SER A 478 29.26 7.05 9.88
C SER A 478 28.02 6.19 10.13
N GLN A 479 27.54 6.13 11.37
CA GLN A 479 26.33 5.38 11.73
C GLN A 479 25.08 6.08 11.21
N ALA A 480 25.04 7.41 11.27
CA ALA A 480 23.97 8.20 10.68
C ALA A 480 23.84 7.93 9.18
N ALA A 481 24.97 7.90 8.46
CA ALA A 481 24.99 7.61 7.03
C ALA A 481 24.44 6.21 6.72
N VAL A 482 24.71 5.19 7.55
CA VAL A 482 24.11 3.86 7.40
C VAL A 482 22.59 3.95 7.47
N PHE A 483 22.04 4.54 8.52
CA PHE A 483 20.58 4.66 8.66
C PHE A 483 19.95 5.47 7.53
N PHE A 484 20.53 6.59 7.14
CA PHE A 484 19.99 7.37 6.03
C PHE A 484 20.05 6.62 4.69
N ASN A 485 21.09 5.83 4.43
CA ASN A 485 21.14 4.98 3.23
C ASN A 485 20.02 3.95 3.23
N GLU A 486 19.71 3.36 4.38
CA GLU A 486 18.62 2.40 4.51
C GLU A 486 17.24 3.06 4.31
N ALA A 487 17.04 4.28 4.80
CA ALA A 487 15.83 5.05 4.52
C ALA A 487 15.68 5.40 3.03
N VAL A 488 16.77 5.76 2.35
CA VAL A 488 16.76 6.01 0.90
C VAL A 488 16.44 4.74 0.11
N LYS A 489 17.02 3.59 0.48
CA LYS A 489 16.74 2.29 -0.17
C LYS A 489 15.30 1.85 0.00
N ALA A 490 14.66 2.20 1.13
CA ALA A 490 13.27 1.85 1.38
C ALA A 490 12.30 2.49 0.36
N ASP A 491 12.68 3.66 -0.16
CA ASP A 491 11.99 4.43 -1.21
C ASP A 491 10.46 4.51 -1.00
N ALA A 492 10.08 4.77 0.25
CA ALA A 492 8.71 4.54 0.70
C ALA A 492 7.79 5.75 0.49
N GLU A 493 8.31 6.97 0.66
CA GLU A 493 7.60 8.20 0.36
C GLU A 493 8.56 9.39 0.18
N TYR A 494 8.07 10.42 -0.51
CA TYR A 494 8.83 11.62 -0.83
C TYR A 494 9.48 12.28 0.41
N GLY A 495 8.69 12.51 1.47
CA GLY A 495 9.15 13.23 2.66
C GLY A 495 10.26 12.50 3.42
N ALA A 496 10.15 11.18 3.58
CA ALA A 496 11.18 10.37 4.23
C ALA A 496 12.45 10.31 3.38
N THR A 497 12.32 10.08 2.07
CA THR A 497 13.45 10.04 1.14
C THR A 497 14.19 11.38 1.08
N LEU A 498 13.48 12.51 1.06
CA LEU A 498 14.08 13.85 1.11
C LEU A 498 14.90 14.06 2.39
N ASN A 499 14.30 13.80 3.55
CA ASN A 499 14.98 13.96 4.83
C ASN A 499 16.19 13.04 4.95
N ALA A 500 16.09 11.80 4.48
CA ALA A 500 17.20 10.85 4.48
C ALA A 500 18.37 11.35 3.62
N ARG A 501 18.11 11.87 2.41
CA ARG A 501 19.15 12.42 1.54
C ARG A 501 19.83 13.65 2.15
N LEU A 502 19.04 14.59 2.68
CA LEU A 502 19.56 15.77 3.37
C LEU A 502 20.39 15.39 4.60
N GLY A 503 19.90 14.45 5.41
CA GLY A 503 20.62 13.92 6.57
C GLY A 503 21.94 13.25 6.19
N ARG A 504 21.93 12.45 5.12
CA ARG A 504 23.12 11.80 4.58
C ARG A 504 24.18 12.80 4.12
N ASN A 505 23.78 13.89 3.48
CA ASN A 505 24.72 14.95 3.07
C ASN A 505 25.31 15.68 4.27
N LYS A 506 24.51 15.92 5.32
CA LYS A 506 25.00 16.48 6.60
C LYS A 506 25.99 15.56 7.31
N ALA A 507 25.83 14.24 7.20
CA ALA A 507 26.80 13.26 7.69
C ALA A 507 28.16 13.31 6.95
N ASN A 508 28.28 14.16 5.91
CA ASN A 508 29.49 14.43 5.13
C ASN A 508 30.25 13.17 4.72
N THR A 509 29.52 12.14 4.29
CA THR A 509 30.10 10.90 3.77
C THR A 509 30.08 10.96 2.25
N PRO A 510 31.22 11.23 1.57
CA PRO A 510 31.28 11.29 0.12
C PRO A 510 30.78 9.97 -0.48
N GLY A 511 29.89 10.05 -1.47
CA GLY A 511 29.56 8.89 -2.29
C GLY A 511 30.55 8.77 -3.45
N PRO A 512 30.76 7.56 -3.99
CA PRO A 512 31.45 7.43 -5.26
C PRO A 512 30.68 8.19 -6.35
N VAL A 513 31.39 8.93 -7.19
CA VAL A 513 30.82 9.63 -8.35
C VAL A 513 31.52 9.11 -9.60
N ASP A 514 30.76 8.46 -10.48
CA ASP A 514 31.23 8.00 -11.77
C ASP A 514 31.51 9.18 -12.71
N GLU A 515 32.69 9.20 -13.32
CA GLU A 515 33.11 10.27 -14.23
C GLU A 515 32.25 10.34 -15.51
N SER A 516 31.69 9.21 -15.96
CA SER A 516 30.75 9.17 -17.08
C SER A 516 29.44 9.90 -16.76
N ILE A 517 29.02 9.90 -15.49
CA ILE A 517 27.82 10.61 -15.03
C ILE A 517 28.08 12.11 -14.94
N LYS A 518 29.26 12.52 -14.42
CA LYS A 518 29.65 13.94 -14.47
C LYS A 518 29.71 14.46 -15.91
N THR A 519 30.27 13.64 -16.81
CA THR A 519 30.34 13.96 -18.25
C THR A 519 28.95 14.11 -18.86
N PHE A 520 28.01 13.22 -18.52
CA PHE A 520 26.61 13.34 -18.94
C PHE A 520 26.00 14.67 -18.49
N PHE A 521 26.12 15.05 -17.22
CA PHE A 521 25.54 16.30 -16.74
C PHE A 521 26.22 17.54 -17.34
N ALA A 522 27.54 17.53 -17.54
CA ALA A 522 28.23 18.62 -18.23
C ALA A 522 27.75 18.79 -19.69
N GLN A 523 27.37 17.70 -20.36
CA GLN A 523 26.75 17.76 -21.69
C GLN A 523 25.29 18.24 -21.61
N TYR A 524 24.54 17.79 -20.60
CA TYR A 524 23.15 18.18 -20.39
C TYR A 524 23.01 19.67 -20.10
N ASP A 525 23.88 20.21 -19.24
CA ASP A 525 23.96 21.65 -18.91
C ASP A 525 24.17 22.50 -20.18
N LYS A 526 25.08 22.07 -21.07
CA LYS A 526 25.32 22.73 -22.36
C LYS A 526 24.09 22.68 -23.27
N ALA A 527 23.43 21.53 -23.35
CA ALA A 527 22.21 21.36 -24.15
C ALA A 527 21.04 22.18 -23.58
N ALA A 528 20.94 22.32 -22.26
CA ALA A 528 19.92 23.11 -21.60
C ALA A 528 20.02 24.60 -21.96
N VAL A 529 21.23 25.17 -21.91
CA VAL A 529 21.48 26.60 -22.18
C VAL A 529 21.52 26.91 -23.68
N SER A 530 21.75 25.92 -24.56
CA SER A 530 21.76 26.14 -26.01
C SER A 530 20.40 26.55 -26.59
N GLY A 531 19.32 26.31 -25.83
CA GLY A 531 17.94 26.57 -26.24
C GLY A 531 17.41 25.61 -27.32
N ARG A 532 18.23 24.67 -27.81
CA ARG A 532 17.84 23.75 -28.89
C ARG A 532 17.21 22.49 -28.33
N LYS A 533 15.88 22.40 -28.43
CA LYS A 533 15.09 21.26 -27.93
C LYS A 533 15.61 19.90 -28.42
N ALA A 534 16.04 19.80 -29.68
CA ALA A 534 16.56 18.55 -30.24
C ALA A 534 17.80 18.00 -29.51
N GLU A 535 18.65 18.87 -28.95
CA GLU A 535 19.84 18.43 -28.19
C GLU A 535 19.44 17.86 -26.84
N LEU A 536 18.46 18.47 -26.15
CA LEU A 536 17.90 17.94 -24.91
C LEU A 536 17.13 16.63 -25.15
N ASP A 537 16.29 16.58 -26.20
CA ASP A 537 15.52 15.39 -26.56
C ASP A 537 16.46 14.20 -26.87
N ALA A 538 17.65 14.46 -27.42
CA ALA A 538 18.67 13.45 -27.64
C ALA A 538 19.33 12.93 -26.35
N MET A 539 19.13 13.55 -25.19
CA MET A 539 19.74 13.13 -23.91
C MET A 539 18.75 12.51 -22.92
N ILE A 540 17.46 12.52 -23.24
CA ILE A 540 16.40 11.96 -22.40
C ILE A 540 15.83 10.68 -23.01
N LEU A 541 15.14 9.89 -22.18
CA LEU A 541 14.14 8.95 -22.68
C LEU A 541 12.82 9.69 -22.91
N SER A 542 12.02 9.26 -23.88
CA SER A 542 10.71 9.85 -24.14
C SER A 542 9.72 9.52 -23.01
N GLY A 543 8.78 10.43 -22.74
CA GLY A 543 7.75 10.26 -21.72
C GLY A 543 7.62 11.47 -20.81
N GLU A 544 7.72 11.27 -19.50
CA GLU A 544 7.60 12.35 -18.50
C GLU A 544 8.74 13.37 -18.58
N THR A 545 9.94 12.89 -18.91
CA THR A 545 11.15 13.69 -19.14
C THR A 545 11.06 14.60 -20.36
N SER A 546 10.22 14.28 -21.35
CA SER A 546 10.01 15.15 -22.52
C SER A 546 9.31 16.46 -22.15
N ARG A 547 8.38 16.42 -21.19
CA ARG A 547 7.74 17.64 -20.67
C ARG A 547 8.73 18.48 -19.88
N PHE A 548 9.55 17.83 -19.04
CA PHE A 548 10.61 18.49 -18.29
C PHE A 548 11.62 19.18 -19.22
N ALA A 549 12.18 18.45 -20.20
CA ALA A 549 13.09 19.00 -21.20
C ALA A 549 12.44 20.13 -22.02
N GLY A 550 11.16 19.99 -22.38
CA GLY A 550 10.40 21.04 -23.07
C GLY A 550 10.23 22.31 -22.25
N GLY A 551 10.16 22.22 -20.91
CA GLY A 551 10.12 23.38 -20.01
C GLY A 551 11.47 24.09 -19.85
N ILE A 552 12.57 23.42 -20.19
CA ILE A 552 13.93 23.97 -20.15
C ILE A 552 14.29 24.61 -21.50
N ALA A 553 13.96 23.94 -22.60
CA ALA A 553 14.32 24.34 -23.94
C ALA A 553 13.82 25.76 -24.27
N GLY A 554 14.75 26.66 -24.60
CA GLY A 554 14.45 28.07 -24.92
C GLY A 554 14.11 28.95 -23.70
N GLN A 555 14.13 28.40 -22.49
CA GLN A 555 13.90 29.13 -21.24
C GLN A 555 15.17 29.26 -20.40
N ALA A 556 16.05 28.27 -20.37
CA ALA A 556 17.22 28.29 -19.51
C ALA A 556 18.31 29.28 -19.97
N GLN A 557 18.59 30.28 -19.14
CA GLN A 557 19.74 31.20 -19.28
C GLN A 557 20.99 30.67 -18.55
N GLN A 558 20.79 29.93 -17.45
CA GLN A 558 21.82 29.26 -16.68
C GLN A 558 21.30 27.90 -16.25
N TRP A 559 22.13 26.88 -16.38
CA TRP A 559 21.86 25.54 -15.89
C TRP A 559 23.19 24.89 -15.50
N GLU A 560 23.46 24.78 -14.20
CA GLU A 560 24.70 24.23 -13.66
C GLU A 560 24.39 23.08 -12.71
N THR A 561 24.92 21.91 -13.04
CA THR A 561 24.74 20.69 -12.26
C THR A 561 26.02 20.27 -11.56
N LYS A 562 25.97 20.17 -10.23
CA LYS A 562 27.02 19.56 -9.42
C LYS A 562 26.57 18.20 -8.91
N VAL A 563 27.18 17.12 -9.41
CA VAL A 563 26.90 15.77 -8.91
C VAL A 563 27.42 15.62 -7.49
N VAL A 564 26.52 15.27 -6.57
CA VAL A 564 26.82 15.04 -5.15
C VAL A 564 27.07 13.57 -4.90
N ARG A 565 26.21 12.70 -5.47
CA ARG A 565 26.24 11.26 -5.20
C ARG A 565 25.53 10.45 -6.26
N VAL A 566 25.95 9.20 -6.41
CA VAL A 566 25.33 8.20 -7.27
C VAL A 566 24.92 6.98 -6.43
N ASP A 567 23.65 6.61 -6.49
CA ASP A 567 23.09 5.40 -5.88
C ASP A 567 22.76 4.39 -6.99
N ASN A 568 23.57 3.34 -7.13
CA ASN A 568 23.31 2.27 -8.09
C ASN A 568 22.00 1.54 -7.75
N GLN A 569 21.10 1.40 -8.72
CA GLN A 569 19.84 0.66 -8.55
C GLN A 569 19.95 -0.74 -9.15
N ASP A 570 20.61 -0.85 -10.31
CA ASP A 570 20.97 -2.08 -10.98
C ASP A 570 22.11 -1.81 -11.98
N VAL A 571 22.46 -2.77 -12.83
CA VAL A 571 23.55 -2.64 -13.83
C VAL A 571 23.34 -1.54 -14.87
N ASN A 572 22.09 -1.15 -15.11
CA ASN A 572 21.64 -0.21 -16.14
C ASN A 572 21.07 1.09 -15.57
N ASN A 573 20.70 1.15 -14.29
CA ASN A 573 20.00 2.28 -13.69
C ASN A 573 20.72 2.81 -12.45
N VAL A 574 20.80 4.14 -12.38
CA VAL A 574 21.34 4.87 -11.22
C VAL A 574 20.41 6.02 -10.83
N LEU A 575 20.39 6.33 -9.53
CA LEU A 575 19.86 7.60 -9.02
C LEU A 575 21.02 8.54 -8.77
N VAL A 576 20.97 9.73 -9.35
CA VAL A 576 22.01 10.75 -9.24
C VAL A 576 21.46 11.93 -8.46
N GLU A 577 22.02 12.12 -7.28
CA GLU A 577 21.75 13.27 -6.43
C GLU A 577 22.68 14.41 -6.83
N VAL A 578 22.09 15.59 -7.09
CA VAL A 578 22.80 16.75 -7.58
C VAL A 578 22.39 18.01 -6.82
N THR A 579 23.29 18.99 -6.79
CA THR A 579 22.95 20.39 -6.52
C THR A 579 22.85 21.13 -7.85
N LEU A 580 21.78 21.89 -8.03
CA LEU A 580 21.52 22.68 -9.23
C LEU A 580 21.56 24.17 -8.90
N ASN A 581 22.14 24.95 -9.79
CA ASN A 581 21.93 26.39 -9.89
C ASN A 581 21.32 26.68 -11.27
N ILE A 582 20.11 27.26 -11.29
CA ILE A 582 19.39 27.51 -12.54
C ILE A 582 18.91 28.96 -12.62
N LYS A 583 18.80 29.46 -13.85
CA LYS A 583 18.13 30.72 -14.15
C LYS A 583 17.30 30.53 -15.41
N LEU A 584 15.99 30.63 -15.28
CA LEU A 584 15.07 30.62 -16.42
C LEU A 584 14.72 32.06 -16.84
N LEU A 585 14.30 32.24 -18.10
CA LEU A 585 13.85 33.51 -18.63
C LEU A 585 12.72 34.08 -17.74
N ASN A 586 12.82 35.36 -17.38
CA ASN A 586 11.86 36.06 -16.51
C ASN A 586 11.67 35.45 -15.11
N LYS A 587 12.61 34.62 -14.65
CA LYS A 587 12.66 34.12 -13.27
C LYS A 587 13.94 34.56 -12.56
N ASN A 588 13.86 34.60 -11.23
CA ASN A 588 15.04 34.78 -10.39
C ASN A 588 15.95 33.55 -10.48
N PRO A 589 17.26 33.68 -10.21
CA PRO A 589 18.12 32.53 -10.00
C PRO A 589 17.60 31.68 -8.84
N GLU A 590 17.48 30.38 -9.07
CA GLU A 590 17.01 29.37 -8.10
C GLU A 590 18.14 28.36 -7.86
N SER A 591 18.21 27.81 -6.65
CA SER A 591 19.20 26.80 -6.31
C SER A 591 18.63 25.73 -5.38
N GLY A 592 19.16 24.51 -5.46
CA GLY A 592 18.71 23.45 -4.57
C GLY A 592 19.11 22.06 -5.01
N THR A 593 18.43 21.06 -4.46
CA THR A 593 18.76 19.65 -4.68
C THR A 593 17.79 19.01 -5.66
N ALA A 594 18.31 18.20 -6.57
CA ALA A 594 17.50 17.33 -7.40
C ALA A 594 18.03 15.89 -7.39
N VAL A 595 17.14 14.95 -7.67
CA VAL A 595 17.48 13.54 -7.85
C VAL A 595 16.97 13.10 -9.21
N PHE A 596 17.91 12.75 -10.08
CA PHE A 596 17.64 12.29 -11.43
C PHE A 596 17.86 10.79 -11.53
N ARG A 597 17.03 10.09 -12.30
CA ARG A 597 17.32 8.71 -12.70
C ARG A 597 17.99 8.72 -14.06
N LEU A 598 19.15 8.08 -14.17
CA LEU A 598 19.79 7.80 -15.45
C LEU A 598 19.66 6.32 -15.77
N SER A 599 19.40 6.03 -17.03
CA SER A 599 19.33 4.66 -17.56
C SER A 599 20.30 4.51 -18.74
N LYS A 600 21.00 3.37 -18.81
CA LYS A 600 21.85 3.04 -19.96
C LYS A 600 21.00 2.63 -21.15
N VAL A 601 21.27 3.24 -22.31
CA VAL A 601 20.80 2.79 -23.62
C VAL A 601 22.04 2.56 -24.50
N GLY A 602 22.33 1.29 -24.77
CA GLY A 602 23.65 0.90 -25.28
C GLY A 602 24.74 1.30 -24.29
N ASN A 603 25.75 2.02 -24.76
CA ASN A 603 26.87 2.50 -23.93
C ASN A 603 26.69 3.94 -23.41
N SER A 604 25.51 4.55 -23.59
CA SER A 604 25.27 5.95 -23.23
C SER A 604 24.23 6.09 -22.12
N TRP A 605 24.43 7.07 -21.24
CA TRP A 605 23.43 7.47 -20.25
C TRP A 605 22.34 8.34 -20.88
N LYS A 606 21.10 8.12 -20.44
CA LYS A 606 19.94 8.96 -20.76
C LYS A 606 19.21 9.31 -19.48
N LEU A 607 18.71 10.54 -19.38
CA LEU A 607 17.81 10.93 -18.29
C LEU A 607 16.46 10.25 -18.48
N SER A 608 16.07 9.40 -17.54
CA SER A 608 14.85 8.57 -17.63
C SER A 608 13.75 8.99 -16.67
N ALA A 609 14.08 9.68 -15.57
CA ALA A 609 13.10 10.29 -14.68
C ALA A 609 13.71 11.46 -13.87
N VAL A 610 12.84 12.35 -13.40
CA VAL A 610 13.14 13.32 -12.34
C VAL A 610 12.39 12.84 -11.10
N GLU A 611 13.11 12.25 -10.14
CA GLU A 611 12.48 11.66 -8.95
C GLU A 611 12.17 12.74 -7.90
N MET A 612 13.05 13.76 -7.82
CA MET A 612 12.93 14.86 -6.88
C MET A 612 13.49 16.14 -7.49
N PHE A 613 12.83 17.26 -7.24
CA PHE A 613 13.26 18.57 -7.72
C PHE A 613 12.91 19.65 -6.68
N GLU A 614 13.84 19.89 -5.75
CA GLU A 614 13.75 20.90 -4.69
C GLU A 614 14.67 22.08 -5.00
N VAL A 615 14.53 22.65 -6.20
CA VAL A 615 15.22 23.87 -6.65
C VAL A 615 14.21 25.00 -6.59
N ARG A 616 14.51 26.04 -5.80
CA ARG A 616 13.58 27.15 -5.51
C ARG A 616 14.32 28.47 -5.35
#